data_AF-A0A1M3KSV2-F1
#
_entry.id   AF-A0A1M3KSV2-F1
#
_cell.length_a   1.000
_cell.length_b   1.000
_cell.length_c   1.000
_cell.angle_alpha   90.00
_cell.angle_beta   90.00
_cell.angle_gamma   90.00
#
_symmetry.space_group_name_H-M   'P 1'
#
loop_
_entity.id
_entity.type
_entity.pdbx_description
1 polymer ?
#
loop_
_entity_poly.entity_id
_entity_poly.type
_entity_poly.pdbx_seq_one_letter_code
_entity_poly.pdbx_strand_id
1 'polypeptide(L)'
;MALRNVLTLNSDRSVRSGSTTDLVDAIRRGADLRIGTAFRHNEHIDTSSSSNELIEEVAEFRQTLLLDDRWAAGIMTLRMPVELPEGFGPRPSMSFFLYNQDGTQAVARPYLDGQPTTGRPGTYPVEPDPAMPKYHQFDNFDVGTNGPSHNFVYDFDSYRFLVNDRWQQVLAHDYEGRPKSGSVDALNEAFMRGSPVKVAIDKFCVGLVPKGETAPDHEAFIHCGSAYYYTDRKLFITGTHPAVRVKPAIPMRYGTGGWDFCWLVARTDGQVERWRCDPQTLKFDRSTHRYDMRWFVLRD
;
A
#
# COMPACT_ATOMS: atom_id res chain seq x y z
N MET A 1 3.12 9.72 19.38
CA MET A 1 3.05 8.38 18.77
C MET A 1 4.44 7.76 18.83
N ALA A 2 4.63 6.66 19.55
CA ALA A 2 5.88 5.91 19.50
C ALA A 2 5.76 4.81 18.44
N LEU A 3 6.60 4.85 17.41
CA LEU A 3 6.72 3.76 16.44
C LEU A 3 7.59 2.67 17.06
N ARG A 4 7.17 1.40 16.94
CA ARG A 4 7.94 0.23 17.38
C ARG A 4 8.58 -0.44 16.17
N ASN A 5 9.88 -0.67 16.21
CA ASN A 5 10.57 -1.51 15.22
C ASN A 5 10.27 -2.99 15.53
N VAL A 6 9.62 -3.69 14.62
CA VAL A 6 9.18 -5.09 14.83
C VAL A 6 9.94 -6.10 13.97
N LEU A 7 10.61 -5.63 12.92
CA LEU A 7 11.43 -6.46 12.05
C LEU A 7 12.55 -5.58 11.48
N THR A 8 13.77 -6.08 11.53
CA THR A 8 14.91 -5.48 10.83
C THR A 8 15.57 -6.52 9.97
N LEU A 9 15.81 -6.18 8.70
CA LEU A 9 16.53 -7.01 7.75
C LEU A 9 17.90 -6.39 7.46
N ASN A 10 18.88 -7.25 7.19
CA ASN A 10 20.19 -6.88 6.65
C ASN A 10 20.11 -6.62 5.14
N SER A 11 21.23 -6.24 4.53
CA SER A 11 21.35 -6.01 3.07
C SER A 11 21.08 -7.27 2.23
N ASP A 12 21.45 -8.45 2.74
CA ASP A 12 21.08 -9.74 2.14
C ASP A 12 19.64 -10.18 2.44
N ARG A 13 18.85 -9.29 3.07
CA ARG A 13 17.47 -9.49 3.53
C ARG A 13 17.32 -10.55 4.62
N SER A 14 18.41 -11.07 5.20
CA SER A 14 18.34 -11.93 6.38
C SER A 14 17.82 -11.14 7.60
N VAL A 15 17.10 -11.82 8.49
CA VAL A 15 16.55 -11.18 9.70
C VAL A 15 17.69 -10.81 10.64
N ARG A 16 17.86 -9.52 10.91
CA ARG A 16 18.79 -8.97 11.90
C ARG A 16 18.19 -8.98 13.31
N SER A 17 16.92 -8.62 13.43
CA SER A 17 16.19 -8.58 14.71
C SER A 17 14.68 -8.55 14.51
N GLY A 18 13.91 -8.94 15.52
CA GLY A 18 12.45 -9.01 15.44
C GLY A 18 11.99 -10.22 14.64
N SER A 19 10.75 -10.18 14.12
CA SER A 19 10.20 -11.31 13.36
C SER A 19 9.16 -10.86 12.34
N THR A 20 9.02 -11.62 11.26
CA THR A 20 7.90 -11.45 10.31
C THR A 20 6.56 -11.72 10.98
N THR A 21 6.50 -12.63 11.95
CA THR A 21 5.30 -12.88 12.76
C THR A 21 4.85 -11.63 13.52
N ASP A 22 5.76 -10.92 14.20
CA ASP A 22 5.41 -9.68 14.91
C ASP A 22 4.88 -8.59 13.97
N LEU A 23 5.42 -8.51 12.76
CA LEU A 23 4.95 -7.60 11.72
C LEU A 23 3.54 -7.99 11.24
N VAL A 24 3.35 -9.26 10.86
CA VAL A 24 2.06 -9.81 10.43
C VAL A 24 0.99 -9.58 11.50
N ASP A 25 1.31 -9.87 12.76
CA ASP A 25 0.42 -9.68 13.89
C ASP A 25 0.05 -8.21 14.11
N ALA A 26 1.01 -7.29 13.95
CA ALA A 26 0.74 -5.86 14.01
C ALA A 26 -0.20 -5.41 12.88
N ILE A 27 0.06 -5.84 11.64
CA ILE A 27 -0.78 -5.51 10.48
C ILE A 27 -2.20 -6.09 10.64
N ARG A 28 -2.35 -7.33 11.14
CA ARG A 28 -3.66 -7.94 11.44
C ARG A 28 -4.49 -7.09 12.40
N ARG A 29 -3.84 -6.42 13.36
CA ARG A 29 -4.47 -5.46 14.30
C ARG A 29 -4.70 -4.07 13.71
N GLY A 30 -4.45 -3.88 12.41
CA GLY A 30 -4.65 -2.63 11.72
C GLY A 30 -3.55 -1.59 11.99
N ALA A 31 -2.33 -2.02 12.32
CA ALA A 31 -1.24 -1.08 12.58
C ALA A 31 -0.92 -0.18 11.37
N ASP A 32 -0.44 1.03 11.65
CA ASP A 32 0.26 1.82 10.62
C ASP A 32 1.63 1.22 10.36
N LEU A 33 2.12 1.38 9.13
CA LEU A 33 3.45 0.94 8.74
C LEU A 33 4.27 2.12 8.23
N ARG A 34 5.49 2.22 8.73
CA ARG A 34 6.58 2.96 8.11
C ARG A 34 7.75 2.02 7.87
N ILE A 35 8.48 2.25 6.80
CA ILE A 35 9.69 1.47 6.52
C ILE A 35 10.86 2.44 6.53
N GLY A 36 11.83 2.13 7.38
CA GLY A 36 13.11 2.81 7.42
C GLY A 36 14.12 2.05 6.57
N THR A 37 14.87 2.74 5.72
CA THR A 37 15.98 2.18 4.95
C THR A 37 17.26 2.95 5.27
N ALA A 38 18.41 2.30 5.08
CA ALA A 38 19.71 2.94 5.24
C ALA A 38 20.58 2.64 4.01
N PHE A 39 21.24 3.65 3.44
CA PHE A 39 22.05 3.51 2.22
C PHE A 39 23.07 4.62 2.08
N ARG A 40 24.04 4.46 1.19
CA ARG A 40 25.05 5.50 0.90
C ARG A 40 24.59 6.44 -0.19
N HIS A 41 24.88 7.73 -0.02
CA HIS A 41 24.50 8.77 -0.97
C HIS A 41 24.98 8.45 -2.39
N ASN A 42 26.25 8.06 -2.55
CA ASN A 42 26.85 7.69 -3.84
C ASN A 42 26.52 6.29 -4.35
N GLU A 43 25.64 5.54 -3.68
CA GLU A 43 25.13 4.26 -4.18
C GLU A 43 23.69 4.39 -4.69
N HIS A 44 22.92 5.37 -4.19
CA HIS A 44 21.48 5.46 -4.42
C HIS A 44 20.98 6.81 -4.95
N ILE A 45 21.51 7.93 -4.45
CA ILE A 45 20.99 9.28 -4.76
C ILE A 45 21.72 9.89 -5.95
N ASP A 46 23.06 9.99 -5.86
CA ASP A 46 23.91 10.48 -6.94
C ASP A 46 25.13 9.57 -7.05
N THR A 47 25.06 8.61 -7.97
CA THR A 47 26.11 7.59 -8.17
C THR A 47 27.42 8.16 -8.71
N SER A 48 27.44 9.43 -9.13
CA SER A 48 28.65 10.15 -9.57
C SER A 48 29.31 10.94 -8.43
N SER A 49 28.62 11.12 -7.32
CA SER A 49 29.10 11.86 -6.16
C SER A 49 30.24 11.12 -5.44
N SER A 50 31.16 11.89 -4.86
CA SER A 50 32.18 11.34 -3.95
C SER A 50 31.68 11.16 -2.51
N SER A 51 30.45 11.59 -2.20
CA SER A 51 29.89 11.49 -0.86
C SER A 51 29.45 10.06 -0.53
N ASN A 52 30.15 9.43 0.42
CA ASN A 52 29.79 8.12 0.98
C ASN A 52 28.97 8.26 2.30
N GLU A 53 28.24 9.35 2.44
CA GLU A 53 27.42 9.61 3.62
C GLU A 53 26.31 8.56 3.77
N LEU A 54 26.08 8.09 5.00
CA LEU A 54 24.96 7.22 5.32
C LEU A 54 23.69 8.06 5.41
N ILE A 55 22.72 7.75 4.58
CA ILE A 55 21.38 8.31 4.60
C ILE A 55 20.45 7.33 5.29
N GLU A 56 19.66 7.82 6.23
CA GLU A 56 18.51 7.09 6.80
C GLU A 56 17.22 7.71 6.28
N GLU A 57 16.46 6.95 5.49
CA GLU A 57 15.13 7.32 5.03
C GLU A 57 14.08 6.62 5.91
N VAL A 58 12.98 7.30 6.22
CA VAL A 58 11.78 6.66 6.78
C VAL A 58 10.56 7.12 6.00
N ALA A 59 9.89 6.19 5.33
CA ALA A 59 8.74 6.48 4.49
C ALA A 59 7.44 5.87 5.04
N GLU A 60 6.32 6.54 4.77
CA GLU A 60 4.99 6.11 5.22
C GLU A 60 4.31 5.20 4.19
N PHE A 61 3.82 4.04 4.66
CA PHE A 61 3.04 3.09 3.88
C PHE A 61 1.60 3.10 4.39
N ARG A 62 0.82 4.04 3.86
CA ARG A 62 -0.53 4.38 4.34
C ARG A 62 -1.54 3.24 4.14
N GLN A 63 -1.33 2.39 3.16
CA GLN A 63 -2.10 1.18 2.94
C GLN A 63 -1.25 -0.04 3.31
N THR A 64 -1.82 -0.97 4.06
CA THR A 64 -1.19 -2.27 4.36
C THR A 64 -2.08 -3.40 3.90
N LEU A 65 -1.47 -4.53 3.55
CA LEU A 65 -2.16 -5.75 3.17
C LEU A 65 -1.66 -6.91 4.02
N LEU A 66 -2.60 -7.77 4.39
CA LEU A 66 -2.36 -9.07 5.01
C LEU A 66 -2.80 -10.15 4.02
N LEU A 67 -1.92 -11.10 3.70
CA LEU A 67 -2.20 -12.21 2.79
C LEU A 67 -1.99 -13.56 3.48
N ASP A 68 -2.94 -14.49 3.29
CA ASP A 68 -3.02 -15.82 3.91
C ASP A 68 -2.75 -15.82 5.42
N ASP A 69 -3.07 -14.71 6.10
CA ASP A 69 -2.77 -14.49 7.51
C ASP A 69 -1.29 -14.67 7.92
N ARG A 70 -0.37 -14.63 6.94
CA ARG A 70 1.06 -14.98 7.13
C ARG A 70 2.05 -14.06 6.41
N TRP A 71 1.54 -13.14 5.60
CA TRP A 71 2.37 -12.22 4.82
C TRP A 71 1.85 -10.79 4.91
N ALA A 72 2.75 -9.87 5.26
CA ALA A 72 2.47 -8.45 5.28
C ALA A 72 3.14 -7.72 4.10
N ALA A 73 2.43 -6.74 3.55
CA ALA A 73 2.97 -5.78 2.60
C ALA A 73 2.44 -4.38 2.90
N GLY A 74 3.20 -3.36 2.50
CA GLY A 74 2.81 -1.96 2.56
C GLY A 74 2.82 -1.33 1.17
N ILE A 75 1.90 -0.39 0.92
CA ILE A 75 1.87 0.44 -0.28
C ILE A 75 1.84 1.94 0.10
N MET A 76 2.73 2.72 -0.49
CA MET A 76 2.66 4.19 -0.47
C MET A 76 1.58 4.65 -1.45
N THR A 77 0.63 5.47 -1.00
CA THR A 77 -0.50 5.90 -1.85
C THR A 77 -0.52 7.41 -2.13
N LEU A 78 0.41 8.17 -1.53
CA LEU A 78 0.45 9.64 -1.56
C LEU A 78 1.86 10.18 -1.87
N ARG A 79 2.62 9.49 -2.74
CA ARG A 79 3.97 9.94 -3.13
C ARG A 79 3.97 10.44 -4.57
N MET A 80 4.38 11.69 -4.77
CA MET A 80 4.94 12.14 -6.05
C MET A 80 6.46 11.88 -6.04
N PRO A 81 7.09 11.52 -7.18
CA PRO A 81 8.54 11.33 -7.23
C PRO A 81 9.27 12.62 -6.85
N VAL A 82 10.22 12.51 -5.92
CA VAL A 82 11.14 13.58 -5.56
C VAL A 82 12.52 13.33 -6.19
N GLU A 83 13.18 14.39 -6.61
CA GLU A 83 14.57 14.39 -7.05
C GLU A 83 15.36 15.19 -6.03
N LEU A 84 16.17 14.47 -5.24
CA LEU A 84 17.00 15.09 -4.23
C LEU A 84 18.25 15.72 -4.87
N PRO A 85 18.75 16.85 -4.34
CA PRO A 85 18.21 17.63 -3.22
C PRO A 85 17.14 18.67 -3.61
N GLU A 86 16.81 18.80 -4.90
CA GLU A 86 16.26 20.05 -5.45
C GLU A 86 14.72 20.12 -5.51
N GLY A 87 13.99 18.99 -5.61
CA GLY A 87 12.53 19.05 -5.64
C GLY A 87 11.81 17.80 -6.17
N PHE A 88 11.01 17.96 -7.22
CA PHE A 88 10.18 16.91 -7.82
C PHE A 88 10.76 16.45 -9.15
N GLY A 89 10.49 15.18 -9.49
CA GLY A 89 10.87 14.64 -10.79
C GLY A 89 10.15 15.32 -11.97
N PRO A 90 10.65 15.12 -13.20
CA PRO A 90 10.32 15.96 -14.36
C PRO A 90 8.89 15.77 -14.88
N ARG A 91 8.23 14.65 -14.56
CA ARG A 91 6.90 14.32 -15.06
C ARG A 91 5.87 14.17 -13.93
N PRO A 92 4.72 14.89 -14.00
CA PRO A 92 3.60 14.69 -13.09
C PRO A 92 3.18 13.23 -13.04
N SER A 93 3.35 12.60 -11.88
CA SER A 93 3.04 11.19 -11.67
C SER A 93 2.83 10.90 -10.18
N MET A 94 2.20 9.76 -9.90
CA MET A 94 2.26 9.13 -8.58
C MET A 94 3.31 8.03 -8.59
N SER A 95 3.86 7.70 -7.43
CA SER A 95 4.73 6.54 -7.23
C SER A 95 4.16 5.65 -6.14
N PHE A 96 3.48 4.58 -6.57
CA PHE A 96 2.98 3.56 -5.67
C PHE A 96 4.11 2.57 -5.38
N PHE A 97 4.91 2.87 -4.37
CA PHE A 97 5.94 1.95 -3.87
C PHE A 97 5.28 0.88 -3.02
N LEU A 98 5.63 -0.37 -3.30
CA LEU A 98 5.22 -1.54 -2.56
C LEU A 98 6.46 -2.16 -1.92
N TYR A 99 6.34 -2.50 -0.64
CA TYR A 99 7.35 -3.28 0.08
C TYR A 99 6.69 -4.50 0.70
N ASN A 100 7.29 -5.66 0.47
CA ASN A 100 6.94 -6.89 1.15
C ASN A 100 7.75 -7.05 2.44
N GLN A 101 7.26 -7.87 3.36
CA GLN A 101 7.95 -8.18 4.62
C GLN A 101 9.34 -8.82 4.47
N ASP A 102 9.66 -9.37 3.30
CA ASP A 102 10.96 -9.99 3.00
C ASP A 102 11.97 -9.00 2.37
N GLY A 103 11.62 -7.72 2.26
CA GLY A 103 12.46 -6.68 1.66
C GLY A 103 12.38 -6.62 0.13
N THR A 104 11.58 -7.48 -0.52
CA THR A 104 11.30 -7.31 -1.96
C THR A 104 10.42 -6.08 -2.19
N GLN A 105 10.74 -5.34 -3.26
CA GLN A 105 10.16 -4.05 -3.56
C GLN A 105 9.52 -4.05 -4.94
N ALA A 106 8.59 -3.14 -5.13
CA ALA A 106 8.03 -2.84 -6.43
C ALA A 106 7.62 -1.38 -6.52
N VAL A 107 7.53 -0.86 -7.74
CA VAL A 107 6.97 0.47 -7.98
C VAL A 107 6.08 0.44 -9.20
N ALA A 108 4.92 1.06 -9.07
CA ALA A 108 4.05 1.42 -10.19
C ALA A 108 3.95 2.95 -10.26
N ARG A 109 4.11 3.50 -11.46
CA ARG A 109 4.17 4.94 -11.68
C ARG A 109 3.15 5.38 -12.73
N PRO A 110 1.89 5.66 -12.37
CA PRO A 110 0.96 6.27 -13.31
C PRO A 110 1.37 7.73 -13.58
N TYR A 111 1.59 8.06 -14.84
CA TYR A 111 1.72 9.45 -15.29
C TYR A 111 0.35 10.13 -15.28
N LEU A 112 0.31 11.40 -14.92
CA LEU A 112 -0.91 12.21 -14.76
C LEU A 112 -0.95 13.40 -15.72
N ASP A 113 -0.03 13.44 -16.69
CA ASP A 113 0.18 14.57 -17.60
C ASP A 113 -0.61 14.47 -18.92
N GLY A 114 -1.30 13.35 -19.15
CA GLY A 114 -2.11 13.12 -20.35
C GLY A 114 -1.30 13.00 -21.64
N GLN A 115 0.02 12.80 -21.54
CA GLN A 115 0.88 12.67 -22.72
C GLN A 115 0.60 11.36 -23.47
N PRO A 116 0.73 11.35 -24.81
CA PRO A 116 0.56 10.12 -25.59
C PRO A 116 1.56 9.02 -25.18
N THR A 117 1.10 7.78 -25.16
CA THR A 117 1.95 6.62 -24.91
C THR A 117 2.79 6.28 -26.14
N THR A 118 4.08 5.94 -25.93
CA THR A 118 4.99 5.48 -26.98
C THR A 118 5.17 3.96 -26.99
N GLY A 119 4.81 3.29 -25.89
CA GLY A 119 4.89 1.84 -25.73
C GLY A 119 3.53 1.15 -25.74
N ARG A 120 3.56 -0.17 -25.49
CA ARG A 120 2.36 -1.02 -25.36
C ARG A 120 2.38 -1.77 -24.04
N PRO A 121 1.22 -2.14 -23.48
CA PRO A 121 1.17 -3.00 -22.31
C PRO A 121 1.87 -4.35 -22.57
N GLY A 122 2.62 -4.84 -21.60
CA GLY A 122 3.33 -6.12 -21.65
C GLY A 122 4.66 -6.12 -20.89
N THR A 123 5.38 -7.23 -20.99
CA THR A 123 6.73 -7.41 -20.43
C THR A 123 7.78 -6.74 -21.31
N TYR A 124 8.75 -6.10 -20.68
CA TYR A 124 9.92 -5.50 -21.32
C TYR A 124 11.22 -6.09 -20.76
N PRO A 125 12.33 -5.99 -21.50
CA PRO A 125 13.63 -6.36 -20.98
C PRO A 125 13.97 -5.62 -19.68
N VAL A 126 14.71 -6.32 -18.82
CA VAL A 126 15.37 -5.72 -17.66
C VAL A 126 16.82 -5.47 -18.07
N GLU A 127 17.24 -4.21 -18.00
CA GLU A 127 18.62 -3.82 -18.25
C GLU A 127 19.29 -3.50 -16.91
N PRO A 128 20.42 -4.14 -16.59
CA PRO A 128 21.16 -3.80 -15.38
C PRO A 128 21.72 -2.37 -15.52
N ASP A 129 21.70 -1.63 -14.43
CA ASP A 129 22.38 -0.34 -14.33
C ASP A 129 23.77 -0.55 -13.70
N PRO A 130 24.87 -0.47 -14.48
CA PRO A 130 26.22 -0.64 -13.94
C PRO A 130 26.58 0.38 -12.86
N ALA A 131 25.90 1.54 -12.81
CA ALA A 131 26.13 2.56 -11.80
C ALA A 131 25.41 2.25 -10.47
N MET A 132 24.42 1.35 -10.46
CA MET A 132 23.67 0.96 -9.27
C MET A 132 23.78 -0.55 -8.98
N PRO A 133 24.96 -1.06 -8.58
CA PRO A 133 25.19 -2.50 -8.39
C PRO A 133 24.36 -3.14 -7.26
N LYS A 134 23.79 -2.32 -6.35
CA LYS A 134 22.87 -2.76 -5.30
C LYS A 134 21.40 -2.82 -5.76
N TYR A 135 21.09 -2.38 -6.97
CA TYR A 135 19.74 -2.37 -7.53
C TYR A 135 19.53 -3.53 -8.49
N HIS A 136 18.73 -4.50 -8.07
CA HIS A 136 18.44 -5.74 -8.78
C HIS A 136 16.99 -5.74 -9.24
N GLN A 137 16.74 -5.14 -10.39
CA GLN A 137 15.45 -5.30 -11.06
C GLN A 137 15.34 -6.71 -11.63
N PHE A 138 14.14 -7.31 -11.57
CA PHE A 138 13.92 -8.65 -12.12
C PHE A 138 12.67 -8.75 -13.01
N ASP A 139 11.74 -7.79 -12.93
CA ASP A 139 10.65 -7.66 -13.90
C ASP A 139 10.52 -6.21 -14.39
N ASN A 140 10.03 -6.00 -15.61
CA ASN A 140 9.74 -4.67 -16.16
C ASN A 140 8.47 -4.74 -17.03
N PHE A 141 7.53 -3.84 -16.78
CA PHE A 141 6.23 -3.85 -17.44
C PHE A 141 5.85 -2.48 -17.95
N ASP A 142 5.14 -2.51 -19.07
CA ASP A 142 4.39 -1.37 -19.59
C ASP A 142 5.27 -0.13 -19.84
N VAL A 143 6.52 -0.35 -20.26
CA VAL A 143 7.47 0.72 -20.60
C VAL A 143 6.89 1.58 -21.71
N GLY A 144 6.98 2.91 -21.56
CA GLY A 144 6.45 3.86 -22.52
C GLY A 144 4.93 3.99 -22.52
N THR A 145 4.20 3.30 -21.63
CA THR A 145 2.77 3.55 -21.42
C THR A 145 2.54 4.58 -20.33
N ASN A 146 1.26 4.82 -19.99
CA ASN A 146 0.89 5.71 -18.90
C ASN A 146 1.15 5.09 -17.51
N GLY A 147 1.26 3.77 -17.40
CA GLY A 147 1.37 3.06 -16.12
C GLY A 147 2.53 2.06 -16.08
N PRO A 148 3.79 2.48 -16.32
CA PRO A 148 4.93 1.59 -16.16
C PRO A 148 5.04 1.07 -14.72
N SER A 149 5.49 -0.16 -14.59
CA SER A 149 5.76 -0.76 -13.29
C SER A 149 6.88 -1.78 -13.36
N HIS A 150 7.57 -2.01 -12.25
CA HIS A 150 8.63 -3.00 -12.15
C HIS A 150 8.78 -3.49 -10.71
N ASN A 151 9.41 -4.66 -10.60
CA ASN A 151 9.72 -5.31 -9.33
C ASN A 151 11.23 -5.46 -9.21
N PHE A 152 11.75 -5.22 -8.02
CA PHE A 152 13.18 -5.13 -7.78
C PHE A 152 13.54 -5.44 -6.33
N VAL A 153 14.83 -5.57 -6.07
CA VAL A 153 15.39 -5.37 -4.74
C VAL A 153 16.48 -4.32 -4.84
N TYR A 154 16.43 -3.31 -3.98
CA TYR A 154 17.60 -2.50 -3.70
C TYR A 154 18.21 -2.98 -2.38
N ASP A 155 19.43 -3.51 -2.38
CA ASP A 155 20.14 -4.11 -1.23
C ASP A 155 20.60 -3.05 -0.20
N PHE A 156 19.65 -2.37 0.43
CA PHE A 156 19.89 -1.36 1.46
C PHE A 156 20.69 -1.93 2.64
N ASP A 157 21.52 -1.11 3.29
CA ASP A 157 22.32 -1.52 4.47
C ASP A 157 21.41 -2.07 5.59
N SER A 158 20.18 -1.57 5.69
CA SER A 158 19.13 -2.18 6.50
C SER A 158 17.72 -1.79 6.04
N TYR A 159 16.75 -2.64 6.40
CA TYR A 159 15.31 -2.35 6.31
C TYR A 159 14.73 -2.46 7.72
N ARG A 160 13.99 -1.46 8.18
CA ARG A 160 13.33 -1.43 9.50
C ARG A 160 11.83 -1.28 9.30
N PHE A 161 11.05 -2.26 9.75
CA PHE A 161 9.60 -2.21 9.71
C PHE A 161 9.10 -1.63 11.02
N LEU A 162 8.64 -0.39 10.96
CA LEU A 162 8.21 0.42 12.09
C LEU A 162 6.68 0.47 12.12
N VAL A 163 6.07 0.03 13.22
CA VAL A 163 4.61 -0.02 13.36
C VAL A 163 4.09 0.89 14.46
N ASN A 164 2.90 1.43 14.25
CA ASN A 164 2.06 1.97 15.32
C ASN A 164 0.81 1.09 15.42
N ASP A 165 0.76 0.21 16.42
CA ASP A 165 -0.30 -0.77 16.63
C ASP A 165 -1.32 -0.34 17.69
N ARG A 166 -1.40 0.96 18.00
CA ARG A 166 -2.43 1.54 18.89
C ARG A 166 -3.82 1.59 18.24
N TRP A 167 -4.07 0.82 17.20
CA TRP A 167 -5.38 0.72 16.56
C TRP A 167 -6.23 -0.32 17.29
N GLN A 168 -7.52 -0.02 17.41
CA GLN A 168 -8.50 -0.90 18.02
C GLN A 168 -9.65 -1.14 17.07
N GLN A 169 -9.94 -2.41 16.80
CA GLN A 169 -11.18 -2.79 16.16
C GLN A 169 -12.35 -2.48 17.09
N VAL A 170 -13.31 -1.69 16.62
CA VAL A 170 -14.52 -1.30 17.35
C VAL A 170 -15.81 -1.81 16.71
N LEU A 171 -15.72 -2.27 15.47
CA LEU A 171 -16.80 -2.94 14.75
C LEU A 171 -16.20 -3.92 13.73
N ALA A 172 -16.82 -5.08 13.59
CA ALA A 172 -16.69 -5.90 12.39
C ALA A 172 -18.08 -6.34 11.96
N HIS A 173 -18.35 -6.36 10.66
CA HIS A 173 -19.60 -6.84 10.11
C HIS A 173 -19.35 -7.77 8.91
N ASP A 174 -20.37 -8.55 8.58
CA ASP A 174 -20.35 -9.40 7.40
C ASP A 174 -20.73 -8.65 6.12
N TYR A 175 -20.75 -9.38 5.00
CA TYR A 175 -21.15 -8.93 3.67
C TYR A 175 -22.56 -8.35 3.64
N GLU A 176 -23.42 -8.77 4.58
CA GLU A 176 -24.78 -8.25 4.75
C GLU A 176 -24.86 -6.99 5.61
N GLY A 177 -23.74 -6.56 6.19
CA GLY A 177 -23.70 -5.43 7.13
C GLY A 177 -24.13 -5.82 8.54
N ARG A 178 -24.28 -7.12 8.83
CA ARG A 178 -24.66 -7.60 10.17
C ARG A 178 -23.43 -7.60 11.06
N PRO A 179 -23.48 -6.96 12.25
CA PRO A 179 -22.35 -6.97 13.17
C PRO A 179 -21.92 -8.38 13.58
N LYS A 180 -20.63 -8.70 13.39
CA LYS A 180 -19.96 -9.89 13.92
C LYS A 180 -19.32 -9.60 15.29
N SER A 181 -18.89 -8.36 15.52
CA SER A 181 -18.34 -7.89 16.80
C SER A 181 -18.42 -6.38 16.90
N GLY A 182 -18.43 -5.84 18.12
CA GLY A 182 -18.50 -4.40 18.34
C GLY A 182 -19.82 -3.78 17.89
N SER A 183 -19.85 -2.47 17.66
CA SER A 183 -21.07 -1.77 17.25
C SER A 183 -20.80 -0.51 16.44
N VAL A 184 -21.78 -0.10 15.63
CA VAL A 184 -21.73 1.19 14.92
C VAL A 184 -21.72 2.35 15.93
N ASP A 185 -22.37 2.21 17.08
CA ASP A 185 -22.37 3.23 18.13
C ASP A 185 -20.96 3.42 18.71
N ALA A 186 -20.19 2.36 18.99
CA ALA A 186 -18.81 2.47 19.45
C ALA A 186 -17.90 3.15 18.42
N LEU A 187 -18.08 2.83 17.13
CA LEU A 187 -17.38 3.50 16.04
C LEU A 187 -17.74 4.99 15.99
N ASN A 188 -19.03 5.31 16.05
CA ASN A 188 -19.52 6.68 16.03
C ASN A 188 -19.03 7.48 17.24
N GLU A 189 -19.07 6.92 18.44
CA GLU A 189 -18.57 7.58 19.66
C GLU A 189 -17.08 7.93 19.54
N ALA A 190 -16.25 7.00 19.07
CA ALA A 190 -14.83 7.26 18.86
C ALA A 190 -14.60 8.31 17.77
N PHE A 191 -15.29 8.20 16.64
CA PHE A 191 -15.25 9.20 15.57
C PHE A 191 -15.63 10.60 16.07
N MET A 192 -16.71 10.73 16.85
CA MET A 192 -17.19 12.03 17.37
C MET A 192 -16.22 12.65 18.38
N ARG A 193 -15.31 11.86 18.99
CA ARG A 193 -14.19 12.38 19.79
C ARG A 193 -12.99 12.82 18.94
N GLY A 194 -13.07 12.70 17.62
CA GLY A 194 -12.00 13.04 16.69
C GLY A 194 -10.98 11.93 16.48
N SER A 195 -11.27 10.69 16.90
CA SER A 195 -10.35 9.57 16.68
C SER A 195 -10.22 9.27 15.18
N PRO A 196 -8.99 9.15 14.64
CA PRO A 196 -8.77 8.65 13.28
C PRO A 196 -9.42 7.30 13.06
N VAL A 197 -10.00 7.10 11.88
CA VAL A 197 -10.69 5.86 11.49
C VAL A 197 -9.91 5.16 10.38
N LYS A 198 -9.92 3.83 10.41
CA LYS A 198 -9.36 2.95 9.39
C LYS A 198 -10.33 1.81 9.12
N VAL A 199 -10.47 1.41 7.88
CA VAL A 199 -11.28 0.25 7.48
C VAL A 199 -10.36 -0.85 6.94
N ALA A 200 -10.63 -2.09 7.35
CA ALA A 200 -10.07 -3.27 6.75
C ALA A 200 -11.15 -3.94 5.89
N ILE A 201 -10.83 -4.18 4.61
CA ILE A 201 -11.76 -4.71 3.62
C ILE A 201 -11.26 -6.08 3.18
N ASP A 202 -12.07 -7.12 3.46
CA ASP A 202 -11.77 -8.48 3.03
C ASP A 202 -11.85 -8.60 1.50
N LYS A 203 -10.94 -9.38 0.91
CA LYS A 203 -10.89 -9.68 -0.52
C LYS A 203 -10.91 -8.45 -1.43
N PHE A 204 -10.34 -7.35 -0.97
CA PHE A 204 -10.37 -6.05 -1.67
C PHE A 204 -9.84 -6.10 -3.12
N CYS A 205 -8.83 -6.94 -3.36
CA CYS A 205 -8.15 -7.07 -4.66
C CYS A 205 -8.63 -8.26 -5.50
N VAL A 206 -9.67 -8.99 -5.07
CA VAL A 206 -10.14 -10.23 -5.75
C VAL A 206 -10.54 -9.99 -7.21
N GLY A 207 -11.02 -8.79 -7.55
CA GLY A 207 -11.39 -8.44 -8.93
C GLY A 207 -10.22 -8.38 -9.92
N LEU A 208 -8.96 -8.45 -9.45
CA LEU A 208 -7.77 -8.54 -10.28
C LEU A 208 -7.32 -9.99 -10.53
N VAL A 209 -8.02 -10.97 -9.95
CA VAL A 209 -7.73 -12.40 -10.13
C VAL A 209 -8.49 -12.88 -11.38
N PRO A 210 -7.80 -13.43 -12.40
CA PRO A 210 -8.46 -13.98 -13.57
C PRO A 210 -9.44 -15.10 -13.23
N LYS A 211 -10.49 -15.23 -14.04
CA LYS A 211 -11.50 -16.28 -13.84
C LYS A 211 -10.85 -17.66 -13.92
N GLY A 212 -11.04 -18.47 -12.88
CA GLY A 212 -10.49 -19.82 -12.79
C GLY A 212 -9.11 -19.91 -12.11
N GLU A 213 -8.48 -18.77 -11.81
CA GLU A 213 -7.29 -18.74 -10.96
C GLU A 213 -7.66 -18.60 -9.48
N THR A 214 -6.78 -19.09 -8.62
CA THR A 214 -6.86 -18.88 -7.17
C THR A 214 -5.82 -17.85 -6.76
N ALA A 215 -6.09 -17.20 -5.63
CA ALA A 215 -5.22 -16.20 -5.03
C ALA A 215 -5.24 -16.36 -3.51
N PRO A 216 -4.18 -15.92 -2.81
CA PRO A 216 -4.19 -15.82 -1.36
C PRO A 216 -5.44 -15.11 -0.83
N ASP A 217 -5.97 -15.59 0.30
CA ASP A 217 -6.91 -14.79 1.07
C ASP A 217 -6.22 -13.50 1.48
N HIS A 218 -6.93 -12.37 1.47
CA HIS A 218 -6.29 -11.09 1.72
C HIS A 218 -7.24 -10.04 2.26
N GLU A 219 -6.69 -9.15 3.08
CA GLU A 219 -7.39 -8.02 3.66
C GLU A 219 -6.55 -6.76 3.46
N ALA A 220 -7.18 -5.67 3.02
CA ALA A 220 -6.53 -4.38 2.83
C ALA A 220 -6.97 -3.40 3.92
N PHE A 221 -6.01 -2.77 4.59
CA PHE A 221 -6.24 -1.78 5.63
C PHE A 221 -5.99 -0.38 5.08
N ILE A 222 -7.03 0.45 5.10
CA ILE A 222 -7.05 1.74 4.41
C ILE A 222 -7.52 2.80 5.40
N HIS A 223 -6.74 3.88 5.50
CA HIS A 223 -7.12 5.05 6.29
C HIS A 223 -8.38 5.72 5.73
N CYS A 224 -9.22 6.20 6.62
CA CYS A 224 -10.43 6.93 6.29
C CYS A 224 -10.19 8.45 6.41
N GLY A 225 -10.88 9.22 5.57
CA GLY A 225 -10.89 10.67 5.56
C GLY A 225 -12.17 11.21 6.19
N SER A 226 -12.97 11.96 5.41
CA SER A 226 -14.25 12.47 5.89
C SER A 226 -15.22 11.33 6.22
N ALA A 227 -15.97 11.50 7.31
CA ALA A 227 -17.00 10.54 7.71
C ALA A 227 -18.30 11.25 8.09
N TYR A 228 -19.39 10.49 7.95
CA TYR A 228 -20.77 10.93 8.12
C TYR A 228 -21.51 9.86 8.92
N TYR A 229 -22.29 10.29 9.90
CA TYR A 229 -23.14 9.40 10.68
C TYR A 229 -24.60 9.82 10.55
N TYR A 230 -25.42 8.90 10.02
CA TYR A 230 -26.85 9.08 9.91
C TYR A 230 -27.50 8.60 11.21
N THR A 231 -27.95 9.55 12.04
CA THR A 231 -28.38 9.30 13.42
C THR A 231 -29.60 8.38 13.53
N ASP A 232 -30.57 8.53 12.64
CA ASP A 232 -31.82 7.76 12.66
C ASP A 232 -31.59 6.34 12.11
N ARG A 233 -30.78 6.23 11.05
CA ARG A 233 -30.47 4.95 10.38
C ARG A 233 -29.38 4.15 11.09
N LYS A 234 -28.64 4.78 12.01
CA LYS A 234 -27.44 4.21 12.64
C LYS A 234 -26.44 3.70 11.60
N LEU A 235 -26.19 4.53 10.58
CA LEU A 235 -25.32 4.20 9.45
C LEU A 235 -24.11 5.13 9.43
N PHE A 236 -22.92 4.56 9.53
CA PHE A 236 -21.66 5.28 9.40
C PHE A 236 -21.11 5.11 7.97
N ILE A 237 -20.69 6.22 7.37
CA ILE A 237 -20.21 6.30 5.99
C ILE A 237 -18.92 7.09 5.96
N THR A 238 -17.90 6.64 5.23
CA THR A 238 -16.65 7.38 5.11
C THR A 238 -16.03 7.28 3.73
N GLY A 239 -15.42 8.38 3.27
CA GLY A 239 -14.47 8.35 2.17
C GLY A 239 -13.12 7.83 2.64
N THR A 240 -12.46 7.00 1.84
CA THR A 240 -11.09 6.52 2.13
C THR A 240 -10.03 7.46 1.55
N HIS A 241 -8.82 7.41 2.10
CA HIS A 241 -7.63 7.83 1.37
C HIS A 241 -7.47 7.00 0.08
N PRO A 242 -6.69 7.46 -0.93
CA PRO A 242 -6.46 6.68 -2.14
C PRO A 242 -5.96 5.28 -1.80
N ALA A 243 -6.52 4.28 -2.46
CA ALA A 243 -6.17 2.87 -2.30
C ALA A 243 -5.68 2.30 -3.63
N VAL A 244 -4.64 1.47 -3.57
CA VAL A 244 -4.06 0.76 -4.71
C VAL A 244 -4.45 -0.70 -4.58
N ARG A 245 -4.97 -1.28 -5.66
CA ARG A 245 -5.21 -2.73 -5.74
C ARG A 245 -4.10 -3.35 -6.55
N VAL A 246 -3.61 -4.48 -6.08
CA VAL A 246 -2.59 -5.29 -6.75
C VAL A 246 -3.06 -6.73 -6.69
N LYS A 247 -2.90 -7.48 -7.79
CA LYS A 247 -3.28 -8.89 -7.87
C LYS A 247 -2.65 -9.62 -6.67
N PRO A 248 -3.43 -10.27 -5.79
CA PRO A 248 -2.90 -10.90 -4.60
C PRO A 248 -1.90 -12.01 -4.97
N ALA A 249 -0.72 -11.95 -4.38
CA ALA A 249 0.35 -12.92 -4.53
C ALA A 249 1.31 -12.79 -3.35
N ILE A 250 2.06 -13.85 -3.04
CA ILE A 250 3.13 -13.84 -2.03
C ILE A 250 4.44 -14.23 -2.73
N PRO A 251 5.42 -13.33 -2.88
CA PRO A 251 5.36 -11.89 -2.55
C PRO A 251 4.39 -11.13 -3.48
N MET A 252 3.91 -9.97 -3.03
CA MET A 252 3.13 -9.07 -3.88
C MET A 252 4.03 -8.40 -4.93
N ARG A 253 3.52 -8.27 -6.15
CA ARG A 253 4.25 -7.72 -7.31
C ARG A 253 3.33 -6.94 -8.23
N TYR A 254 3.87 -5.91 -8.87
CA TYR A 254 3.20 -5.27 -10.01
C TYR A 254 3.40 -6.08 -11.28
N GLY A 255 2.47 -5.93 -12.22
CA GLY A 255 2.52 -6.54 -13.54
C GLY A 255 1.43 -5.98 -14.44
N THR A 256 1.57 -6.17 -15.76
CA THR A 256 0.60 -5.70 -16.75
C THR A 256 -0.81 -6.18 -16.41
N GLY A 257 -1.76 -5.23 -16.26
CA GLY A 257 -3.15 -5.52 -15.91
C GLY A 257 -3.38 -6.06 -14.50
N GLY A 258 -2.33 -6.18 -13.69
CA GLY A 258 -2.36 -6.73 -12.34
C GLY A 258 -2.55 -5.69 -11.24
N TRP A 259 -2.85 -4.43 -11.56
CA TRP A 259 -3.05 -3.38 -10.57
C TRP A 259 -3.89 -2.22 -11.11
N ASP A 260 -4.50 -1.49 -10.18
CA ASP A 260 -5.15 -0.20 -10.40
C ASP A 260 -5.19 0.62 -9.11
N PHE A 261 -5.74 1.83 -9.17
CA PHE A 261 -5.94 2.66 -7.98
C PHE A 261 -7.35 3.25 -7.95
N CYS A 262 -7.83 3.56 -6.74
CA CYS A 262 -9.23 3.93 -6.54
C CYS A 262 -9.44 4.75 -5.28
N TRP A 263 -10.65 5.31 -5.19
CA TRP A 263 -11.23 5.90 -3.99
C TRP A 263 -12.50 5.15 -3.63
N LEU A 264 -12.71 4.96 -2.34
CA LEU A 264 -13.86 4.23 -1.82
C LEU A 264 -14.72 5.13 -0.94
N VAL A 265 -16.04 4.94 -1.02
CA VAL A 265 -16.98 5.34 0.03
C VAL A 265 -17.47 4.06 0.70
N ALA A 266 -17.01 3.79 1.92
CA ALA A 266 -17.35 2.60 2.69
C ALA A 266 -18.46 2.89 3.70
N ARG A 267 -19.33 1.91 3.93
CA ARG A 267 -20.50 2.01 4.81
C ARG A 267 -20.58 0.82 5.76
N THR A 268 -21.07 1.04 6.98
CA THR A 268 -21.20 -0.02 7.99
C THR A 268 -22.28 -1.07 7.69
N ASP A 269 -23.10 -0.86 6.66
CA ASP A 269 -24.03 -1.86 6.13
C ASP A 269 -23.40 -2.74 5.03
N GLY A 270 -22.08 -2.78 4.94
CA GLY A 270 -21.35 -3.62 3.99
C GLY A 270 -21.16 -3.00 2.61
N GLN A 271 -21.92 -1.97 2.24
CA GLN A 271 -21.83 -1.38 0.91
C GLN A 271 -20.58 -0.51 0.74
N VAL A 272 -19.91 -0.65 -0.40
CA VAL A 272 -18.75 0.15 -0.80
C VAL A 272 -18.95 0.65 -2.22
N GLU A 273 -19.01 1.97 -2.40
CA GLU A 273 -18.88 2.59 -3.72
C GLU A 273 -17.41 2.74 -4.06
N ARG A 274 -17.01 2.32 -5.26
CA ARG A 274 -15.64 2.46 -5.75
C ARG A 274 -15.63 3.36 -6.97
N TRP A 275 -14.71 4.32 -6.96
CA TRP A 275 -14.29 5.04 -8.14
C TRP A 275 -12.88 4.57 -8.52
N ARG A 276 -12.79 3.73 -9.55
CA ARG A 276 -11.54 3.12 -10.02
C ARG A 276 -10.95 3.98 -11.13
N CYS A 277 -9.63 4.14 -11.14
CA CYS A 277 -8.87 4.67 -12.25
C CYS A 277 -8.01 3.56 -12.87
N ASP A 278 -8.16 3.37 -14.18
CA ASP A 278 -7.28 2.51 -14.95
C ASP A 278 -5.93 3.21 -15.18
N PRO A 279 -4.81 2.68 -14.67
CA PRO A 279 -3.52 3.38 -14.74
C PRO A 279 -2.97 3.51 -16.17
N GLN A 280 -3.41 2.66 -17.10
CA GLN A 280 -2.96 2.68 -18.49
C GLN A 280 -3.66 3.77 -19.31
N THR A 281 -4.91 4.09 -18.95
CA THR A 281 -5.76 4.98 -19.75
C THR A 281 -6.21 6.25 -19.02
N LEU A 282 -5.99 6.33 -17.71
CA LEU A 282 -6.53 7.34 -16.80
C LEU A 282 -8.06 7.47 -16.84
N LYS A 283 -8.76 6.49 -17.42
CA LYS A 283 -10.21 6.46 -17.44
C LYS A 283 -10.73 6.00 -16.09
N PHE A 284 -11.78 6.67 -15.67
CA PHE A 284 -12.47 6.36 -14.43
C PHE A 284 -13.75 5.57 -14.68
N ASP A 285 -14.01 4.60 -13.83
CA ASP A 285 -15.30 3.89 -13.75
C ASP A 285 -15.80 3.82 -12.32
N ARG A 286 -17.12 3.66 -12.18
CA ARG A 286 -17.80 3.53 -10.89
C ARG A 286 -18.41 2.16 -10.78
N SER A 287 -18.32 1.60 -9.58
CA SER A 287 -18.90 0.30 -9.25
C SER A 287 -19.34 0.25 -7.80
N THR A 288 -20.40 -0.51 -7.53
CA THR A 288 -20.90 -0.76 -6.18
C THR A 288 -20.60 -2.21 -5.81
N HIS A 289 -20.06 -2.40 -4.61
CA HIS A 289 -19.71 -3.70 -4.07
C HIS A 289 -20.19 -3.84 -2.63
N ARG A 290 -20.11 -5.05 -2.09
CA ARG A 290 -20.25 -5.29 -0.66
C ARG A 290 -19.12 -6.17 -0.16
N TYR A 291 -18.76 -6.02 1.11
CA TYR A 291 -17.62 -6.71 1.72
C TYR A 291 -17.88 -7.04 3.19
N ASP A 292 -17.24 -8.11 3.66
CA ASP A 292 -16.90 -8.24 5.07
C ASP A 292 -15.89 -7.13 5.41
N MET A 293 -16.14 -6.37 6.49
CA MET A 293 -15.24 -5.28 6.88
C MET A 293 -15.05 -5.21 8.40
N ARG A 294 -13.88 -4.71 8.79
CA ARG A 294 -13.52 -4.38 10.17
C ARG A 294 -13.16 -2.91 10.24
N TRP A 295 -13.60 -2.25 11.31
CA TRP A 295 -13.47 -0.82 11.51
C TRP A 295 -12.62 -0.58 12.75
N PHE A 296 -11.60 0.24 12.57
CA PHE A 296 -10.60 0.53 13.58
C PHE A 296 -10.60 2.01 13.90
N VAL A 297 -10.32 2.31 15.16
CA VAL A 297 -10.03 3.66 15.62
C VAL A 297 -8.70 3.67 16.35
N LEU A 298 -7.97 4.78 16.25
CA LEU A 298 -6.74 4.95 17.00
C LEU A 298 -7.10 5.15 18.49
N ARG A 299 -6.46 4.38 19.38
CA ARG A 299 -6.52 4.59 20.82
C ARG A 299 -5.77 5.87 21.19
N ASP A 300 -6.31 6.57 22.17
CA ASP A 300 -5.67 7.72 22.80
C ASP A 300 -4.28 7.35 23.35
#